data_AF-A0A9W8YHZ0-F1
#
_entry.id   AF-A0A9W8YHZ0-F1
#
_cell.length_a   1.000
_cell.length_b   1.000
_cell.length_c   1.000
_cell.angle_alpha   90.00
_cell.angle_beta   90.00
_cell.angle_gamma   90.00
#
_symmetry.space_group_name_H-M   'P 1'
#
loop_
_entity.id
_entity.type
_entity.pdbx_description
1 polymer ?
#
loop_
_entity_poly.entity_id
_entity_poly.type
_entity_poly.pdbx_seq_one_letter_code
_entity_poly.pdbx_strand_id
1 'polypeptide(L)'
;MLDFDGGSLTKVATTTATVFDVNPPRASRVGLSSATISACLLIAQWIYLTFLLVTVIGRWLARRRQGQLSDAGKGELDDAVEEDWQRPWKTKEWMALFGLIAMAHDNDWPSTPFREKYNRSIRERWHTPNKHALRRLLHKGIIPLLIQDGGVRTEQLKSWAWSNAFPYIQLPLFRQAKNRAYFEFLVPYPHRGNKMKFLQNLVSNKQGYGITLRFSEPPPAGKIFYSEMNPPCRESSGQHASVGAESAFEALLPFKKDQVFQKAKGGSARQLDSFIKGSNLQRIPLLDSTESVLVRVESKHWSSVDIDEFVYAVAKETMPEISKLRWTAKAVWEAASRELKRCGLIVRDA
;
A
#
# COMPACT_ATOMS: atom_id res chain seq x y z
N MET A 1 38.94 -11.79 -2.84
CA MET A 1 40.32 -11.38 -2.52
C MET A 1 40.29 -9.86 -2.40
N LEU A 2 39.95 -9.39 -1.20
CA LEU A 2 39.88 -7.98 -0.83
C LEU A 2 40.36 -7.92 0.62
N ASP A 3 41.52 -7.31 0.80
CA ASP A 3 42.22 -7.15 2.07
C ASP A 3 41.46 -6.18 2.97
N PHE A 4 41.19 -6.61 4.21
CA PHE A 4 40.67 -5.77 5.28
C PHE A 4 41.84 -5.39 6.18
N ASP A 5 42.31 -4.16 6.02
CA ASP A 5 43.34 -3.56 6.85
C ASP A 5 42.81 -3.25 8.24
N GLY A 6 43.48 -3.81 9.25
CA GLY A 6 43.21 -3.58 10.66
C GLY A 6 43.86 -2.30 11.15
N GLY A 7 43.04 -1.32 11.55
CA GLY A 7 43.48 -0.08 12.20
C GLY A 7 43.05 -0.03 13.67
N SER A 8 43.91 -0.56 14.55
CA SER A 8 43.81 -0.40 16.01
C SER A 8 44.30 0.99 16.42
N LEU A 9 43.49 1.76 17.15
CA LEU A 9 43.89 3.03 17.78
C LEU A 9 43.51 3.03 19.26
N THR A 10 44.38 2.43 20.07
CA THR A 10 44.44 2.63 21.52
C THR A 10 45.11 3.97 21.82
N LYS A 11 44.33 4.99 22.21
CA LYS A 11 44.86 6.21 22.83
C LYS A 11 45.00 5.99 24.33
N VAL A 12 46.23 5.80 24.79
CA VAL A 12 46.61 5.88 26.20
C VAL A 12 46.69 7.37 26.57
N ALA A 13 45.78 7.82 27.44
CA ALA A 13 45.87 9.15 28.05
C ALA A 13 46.65 9.03 29.36
N THR A 14 47.86 9.58 29.38
CA THR A 14 48.68 9.70 30.59
C THR A 14 48.24 10.94 31.36
N THR A 15 47.48 10.76 32.44
CA THR A 15 47.08 11.86 33.33
C THR A 15 48.14 12.03 34.41
N THR A 16 48.88 13.14 34.35
CA THR A 16 49.83 13.59 35.35
C THR A 16 49.07 14.07 36.59
N ALA A 17 49.20 13.37 37.71
CA ALA A 17 48.67 13.80 39.00
C ALA A 17 49.68 14.76 39.67
N THR A 18 49.40 16.06 39.64
CA THR A 18 50.07 17.06 40.49
C THR A 18 49.43 17.03 41.87
N VAL A 19 50.19 16.49 42.84
CA VAL A 19 49.85 16.54 44.27
C VAL A 19 50.07 17.97 44.75
N PHE A 20 48.98 18.74 44.88
CA PHE A 20 48.98 19.99 45.64
C PHE A 20 48.72 19.66 47.12
N ASP A 21 49.78 19.73 47.91
CA ASP A 21 49.73 19.60 49.37
C ASP A 21 49.25 20.93 49.97
N VAL A 22 47.93 21.11 50.00
CA VAL A 22 47.29 22.25 50.67
C VAL A 22 46.94 21.82 52.09
N ASN A 23 47.76 22.26 53.05
CA ASN A 23 47.46 22.15 54.46
C ASN A 23 46.07 22.74 54.75
N PRO A 24 45.09 21.94 55.21
CA PRO A 24 43.78 22.47 55.55
C PRO A 24 43.89 23.33 56.81
N PRO A 25 43.29 24.53 56.83
CA PRO A 25 43.20 25.32 58.05
C PRO A 25 42.43 24.53 59.12
N ARG A 26 42.92 24.59 60.37
CA ARG A 26 42.27 24.02 61.55
C ARG A 26 40.83 24.52 61.62
N ALA A 27 39.89 23.68 61.17
CA ALA A 27 38.47 23.91 61.34
C ALA A 27 38.13 23.82 62.83
N SER A 28 37.64 24.91 63.38
CA SER A 28 36.95 24.96 64.67
C SER A 28 35.80 23.96 64.64
N ARG A 29 35.84 22.97 65.54
CA ARG A 29 34.78 21.96 65.71
C ARG A 29 33.52 22.63 66.23
N VAL A 30 32.67 23.10 65.32
CA VAL A 30 31.25 23.30 65.61
C VAL A 30 30.61 21.92 65.54
N GLY A 31 30.23 21.38 66.70
CA GLY A 31 29.62 20.05 66.83
C GLY A 31 28.21 20.02 66.26
N LEU A 32 28.09 19.92 64.94
CA LEU A 32 26.84 19.52 64.29
C LEU A 32 26.63 18.02 64.54
N SER A 33 25.51 17.67 65.16
CA SER A 33 25.19 16.27 65.46
C SER A 33 25.08 15.47 64.16
N SER A 34 25.58 14.23 64.14
CA SER A 34 25.54 13.33 62.96
C SER A 34 24.16 13.25 62.27
N ALA A 35 23.09 13.40 63.06
CA ALA A 35 21.71 13.45 62.58
C ALA A 35 21.42 14.65 61.64
N THR A 36 21.98 15.83 61.93
CA THR A 36 21.79 17.03 61.09
C THR A 36 22.47 16.90 59.73
N ILE A 37 23.66 16.30 59.68
CA ILE A 37 24.39 16.07 58.43
C ILE A 37 23.64 15.06 57.54
N SER A 38 23.12 13.99 58.14
CA SER A 38 22.33 12.97 57.42
C SER A 38 21.03 13.57 56.85
N ALA A 39 20.31 14.39 57.62
CA ALA A 39 19.11 15.08 57.16
C ALA A 39 19.39 16.02 55.97
N CYS A 40 20.48 16.79 56.03
CA CYS A 40 20.89 17.67 54.93
C CYS A 40 21.24 16.90 53.65
N LEU A 41 21.90 15.75 53.76
CA LEU A 41 22.25 14.91 52.60
C LEU A 41 21.00 14.30 51.95
N LEU A 42 20.04 13.84 52.74
CA LEU A 42 18.76 13.33 52.21
C LEU A 42 18.00 14.45 51.48
N ILE A 43 17.90 15.64 52.07
CA ILE A 43 17.25 16.79 51.44
C ILE A 43 17.94 17.15 50.11
N ALA A 44 19.28 17.21 50.09
CA ALA A 44 20.04 17.48 48.88
C ALA A 44 19.83 16.40 47.80
N GLN A 45 19.76 15.12 48.18
CA GLN A 45 19.47 14.01 47.26
C GLN A 45 18.06 14.11 46.67
N TRP A 46 17.05 14.44 47.47
CA TRP A 46 15.68 14.65 46.99
C TRP A 46 15.58 15.85 46.05
N ILE A 47 16.28 16.94 46.33
CA ILE A 47 16.35 18.11 45.43
C ILE A 47 17.01 17.73 44.10
N TYR A 48 18.11 16.96 44.14
CA TYR A 48 18.78 16.50 42.93
C TYR A 48 17.89 15.56 42.09
N LEU A 49 17.23 14.60 42.73
CA LEU A 49 16.32 13.67 42.05
C LEU A 49 15.11 14.38 41.45
N THR A 50 14.53 15.36 42.16
CA THR A 50 13.43 16.16 41.62
C THR A 50 13.87 17.02 40.44
N PHE A 51 15.06 17.63 40.49
CA PHE A 51 15.61 18.37 39.35
C PHE A 51 15.86 17.47 38.14
N LEU A 52 16.40 16.27 38.37
CA LEU A 52 16.61 15.28 37.31
C LEU A 52 15.28 14.81 36.71
N LEU A 53 14.26 14.57 37.54
CA LEU A 53 12.93 14.21 37.08
C LEU A 53 12.27 15.33 36.26
N VAL A 54 12.34 16.59 36.74
CA VAL A 54 11.77 17.75 36.04
C VAL A 54 12.47 17.99 34.70
N THR A 55 13.79 17.81 34.62
CA THR A 55 14.53 17.96 33.36
C THR A 55 14.22 16.85 32.36
N VAL A 56 14.06 15.59 32.81
CA VAL A 56 13.65 14.48 31.94
C VAL A 56 12.22 14.68 31.43
N ILE A 57 11.28 15.01 32.32
CA ILE A 57 9.88 15.31 31.95
C ILE A 57 9.82 16.52 31.02
N GLY A 58 10.56 17.59 31.33
CA GLY A 58 10.63 18.80 30.51
C GLY A 58 11.16 18.51 29.11
N ARG A 59 12.25 17.74 28.98
CA ARG A 59 12.79 17.31 27.68
C ARG A 59 11.81 16.42 26.91
N TRP A 60 11.11 15.52 27.58
CA TRP A 60 10.10 14.66 26.96
C TRP A 60 8.91 15.48 26.44
N LEU A 61 8.39 16.41 27.24
CA LEU A 61 7.31 17.33 26.84
C LEU A 61 7.75 18.26 25.70
N ALA A 62 8.98 18.78 25.75
CA ALA A 62 9.53 19.62 24.68
C ALA A 62 9.65 18.84 23.35
N ARG A 63 10.17 17.61 23.38
CA ARG A 63 10.21 16.74 22.19
C ARG A 63 8.81 16.43 21.66
N ARG A 64 7.84 16.19 22.54
CA ARG A 64 6.45 15.93 22.15
C ARG A 64 5.81 17.14 21.49
N ARG A 65 6.01 18.35 22.04
CA ARG A 65 5.54 19.60 21.43
C ARG A 65 6.24 19.91 20.10
N GLN A 66 7.54 19.67 20.02
CA GLN A 66 8.30 19.87 18.78
C GLN A 66 7.86 18.89 17.69
N GLY A 67 7.54 17.65 18.06
CA GLY A 67 6.87 16.68 17.18
C GLY A 67 5.52 17.22 16.69
N GLN A 68 4.63 17.64 17.61
CA GLN A 68 3.31 18.15 17.24
C GLN A 68 3.35 19.41 16.34
N LEU A 69 4.26 20.34 16.58
CA LEU A 69 4.42 21.54 15.75
C LEU A 69 5.04 21.21 14.38
N SER A 70 6.03 20.31 14.33
CA SER A 70 6.58 19.80 13.08
C SER A 70 5.54 19.01 12.29
N ASP A 71 4.68 18.25 12.95
CA ASP A 71 3.66 17.42 12.31
C ASP A 71 2.50 18.27 11.79
N ALA A 72 2.11 19.33 12.51
CA ALA A 72 1.09 20.27 12.05
C ALA A 72 1.54 21.04 10.80
N GLY A 73 2.76 21.58 10.77
CA GLY A 73 3.30 22.28 9.61
C GLY A 73 3.60 21.36 8.42
N LYS A 74 3.96 20.09 8.68
CA LYS A 74 4.09 19.08 7.62
C LYS A 74 2.73 18.69 7.05
N GLY A 75 1.71 18.54 7.88
CA GLY A 75 0.36 18.19 7.44
C GLY A 75 -0.20 19.18 6.42
N GLU A 76 -0.12 20.48 6.68
CA GLU A 76 -0.60 21.51 5.75
C GLU A 76 0.15 21.50 4.41
N LEU A 77 1.47 21.32 4.45
CA LEU A 77 2.29 21.23 3.23
C LEU A 77 1.99 19.94 2.44
N ASP A 78 1.85 18.82 3.14
CA ASP A 78 1.54 17.52 2.54
C ASP A 78 0.14 17.54 1.91
N ASP A 79 -0.83 18.20 2.55
CA ASP A 79 -2.18 18.39 2.02
C ASP A 79 -2.18 19.25 0.75
N ALA A 80 -1.43 20.36 0.73
CA ALA A 80 -1.30 21.23 -0.43
C ALA A 80 -0.64 20.51 -1.62
N VAL A 81 0.42 19.74 -1.34
CA VAL A 81 1.09 18.89 -2.34
C VAL A 81 0.12 17.82 -2.83
N GLU A 82 -0.62 17.14 -1.95
CA GLU A 82 -1.60 16.14 -2.36
C GLU A 82 -2.65 16.76 -3.28
N GLU A 83 -3.16 17.96 -2.97
CA GLU A 83 -4.14 18.67 -3.78
C GLU A 83 -3.63 19.01 -5.19
N ASP A 84 -2.41 19.53 -5.30
CA ASP A 84 -1.78 19.82 -6.60
C ASP A 84 -1.68 18.55 -7.46
N TRP A 85 -1.29 17.43 -6.87
CA TRP A 85 -1.22 16.13 -7.54
C TRP A 85 -2.60 15.55 -7.90
N GLN A 86 -3.70 16.03 -7.33
CA GLN A 86 -5.05 15.61 -7.74
C GLN A 86 -5.53 16.30 -9.04
N ARG A 87 -5.01 17.49 -9.38
CA ARG A 87 -5.49 18.28 -10.53
C ARG A 87 -5.37 17.56 -11.88
N PRO A 88 -4.26 16.91 -12.24
CA PRO A 88 -4.10 16.24 -13.54
C PRO A 88 -5.14 15.14 -13.78
N TRP A 89 -5.57 14.45 -12.72
CA TRP A 89 -6.57 13.37 -12.79
C TRP A 89 -7.97 13.86 -13.21
N LYS A 90 -8.19 15.18 -13.15
CA LYS A 90 -9.41 15.84 -13.65
C LYS A 90 -9.38 16.12 -15.16
N THR A 91 -8.40 15.57 -15.88
CA THR A 91 -8.31 15.71 -17.35
C THR A 91 -9.59 15.24 -18.05
N LYS A 92 -9.87 15.85 -19.20
CA LYS A 92 -10.97 15.47 -20.11
C LYS A 92 -10.49 14.60 -21.28
N GLU A 93 -9.19 14.31 -21.34
CA GLU A 93 -8.60 13.51 -22.41
C GLU A 93 -8.29 12.10 -21.92
N TRP A 94 -8.88 11.10 -22.57
CA TRP A 94 -8.62 9.69 -22.25
C TRP A 94 -7.15 9.31 -22.39
N MET A 95 -6.45 9.86 -23.38
CA MET A 95 -5.01 9.61 -23.57
C MET A 95 -4.20 10.12 -22.38
N ALA A 96 -4.52 11.31 -21.87
CA ALA A 96 -3.87 11.84 -20.69
C ALA A 96 -4.18 10.97 -19.47
N LEU A 97 -5.43 10.53 -19.27
CA LEU A 97 -5.78 9.65 -18.16
C LEU A 97 -5.02 8.31 -18.20
N PHE A 98 -4.98 7.63 -19.35
CA PHE A 98 -4.21 6.39 -19.49
C PHE A 98 -2.72 6.62 -19.23
N GLY A 99 -2.16 7.75 -19.68
CA GLY A 99 -0.76 8.06 -19.47
C GLY A 99 -0.43 8.41 -18.03
N LEU A 100 -1.33 9.11 -17.33
CA LEU A 100 -1.22 9.37 -15.91
C LEU A 100 -1.24 8.06 -15.10
N ILE A 101 -2.11 7.10 -15.46
CA ILE A 101 -2.13 5.77 -14.83
C ILE A 101 -0.81 5.03 -15.08
N ALA A 102 -0.33 5.00 -16.33
CA ALA A 102 0.94 4.35 -16.67
C ALA A 102 2.11 4.97 -15.90
N MET A 103 2.26 6.31 -15.95
CA MET A 103 3.30 7.06 -15.27
C MET A 103 3.25 6.87 -13.75
N ALA A 104 2.05 6.87 -13.16
CA ALA A 104 1.87 6.68 -11.72
C ALA A 104 2.34 5.31 -11.25
N HIS A 105 2.16 4.26 -12.08
CA HIS A 105 2.71 2.95 -11.80
C HIS A 105 4.21 2.90 -12.09
N ASP A 106 4.68 3.39 -13.23
CA ASP A 106 6.10 3.35 -13.61
C ASP A 106 7.01 4.12 -12.63
N ASN A 107 6.52 5.20 -12.03
CA ASN A 107 7.30 6.08 -11.14
C ASN A 107 6.88 5.98 -9.66
N ASP A 108 6.11 4.97 -9.28
CA ASP A 108 5.66 4.75 -7.89
C ASP A 108 5.04 6.01 -7.24
N TRP A 109 4.14 6.70 -7.96
CA TRP A 109 3.57 7.96 -7.45
C TRP A 109 2.74 7.71 -6.18
N PRO A 110 2.99 8.46 -5.09
CA PRO A 110 2.26 8.30 -3.84
C PRO A 110 0.84 8.89 -3.91
N SER A 111 0.64 9.92 -4.74
CA SER A 111 -0.64 10.64 -4.84
C SER A 111 -1.40 10.25 -6.12
N THR A 112 -2.10 9.13 -6.04
CA THR A 112 -3.09 8.73 -7.05
C THR A 112 -4.51 8.85 -6.47
N PRO A 113 -5.55 8.97 -7.31
CA PRO A 113 -6.95 8.94 -6.86
C PRO A 113 -7.40 7.53 -6.47
N PHE A 114 -6.63 6.49 -6.79
CA PHE A 114 -6.91 5.12 -6.42
C PHE A 114 -6.54 4.86 -4.95
N ARG A 115 -7.29 3.99 -4.28
CA ARG A 115 -6.96 3.59 -2.91
C ARG A 115 -5.66 2.79 -2.91
N GLU A 116 -4.78 3.10 -1.97
CA GLU A 116 -3.43 2.54 -1.87
C GLU A 116 -3.42 1.01 -1.88
N LYS A 117 -4.34 0.37 -1.16
CA LYS A 117 -4.43 -1.11 -1.11
C LYS A 117 -4.63 -1.77 -2.48
N TYR A 118 -5.29 -1.09 -3.42
CA TYR A 118 -5.52 -1.61 -4.77
C TYR A 118 -4.38 -1.22 -5.71
N ASN A 119 -3.96 0.05 -5.61
CA ASN A 119 -2.84 0.58 -6.35
C ASN A 119 -1.57 -0.27 -6.14
N ARG A 120 -1.28 -0.65 -4.90
CA ARG A 120 -0.17 -1.53 -4.52
C ARG A 120 -0.21 -2.87 -5.25
N SER A 121 -1.37 -3.52 -5.32
CA SER A 121 -1.49 -4.83 -5.99
C SER A 121 -1.14 -4.77 -7.48
N ILE A 122 -1.55 -3.69 -8.16
CA ILE A 122 -1.21 -3.46 -9.57
C ILE A 122 0.26 -3.11 -9.69
N ARG A 123 0.78 -2.22 -8.83
CA ARG A 123 2.18 -1.77 -8.84
C ARG A 123 3.17 -2.91 -8.62
N GLU A 124 2.96 -3.77 -7.62
CA GLU A 124 3.79 -4.95 -7.36
C GLU A 124 3.89 -5.84 -8.61
N ARG A 125 2.74 -6.07 -9.28
CA ARG A 125 2.68 -6.84 -10.52
C ARG A 125 3.32 -6.11 -11.71
N TRP A 126 3.17 -4.79 -11.79
CA TRP A 126 3.63 -3.94 -12.89
C TRP A 126 5.14 -3.94 -13.07
N HIS A 127 5.89 -4.02 -11.96
CA HIS A 127 7.36 -4.06 -11.96
C HIS A 127 7.93 -5.49 -12.00
N THR A 128 7.09 -6.52 -12.02
CA THR A 128 7.57 -7.90 -12.11
C THR A 128 8.22 -8.14 -13.49
N PRO A 129 9.48 -8.62 -13.56
CA PRO A 129 10.13 -8.93 -14.83
C PRO A 129 9.28 -9.87 -15.69
N ASN A 130 9.27 -9.64 -17.00
CA ASN A 130 8.52 -10.41 -18.00
C ASN A 130 6.98 -10.32 -17.92
N LYS A 131 6.39 -9.59 -16.96
CA LYS A 131 4.93 -9.40 -16.87
C LYS A 131 4.53 -8.09 -17.55
N HIS A 132 4.20 -8.20 -18.85
CA HIS A 132 3.86 -7.04 -19.68
C HIS A 132 2.35 -6.90 -19.94
N ALA A 133 1.54 -7.88 -19.54
CA ALA A 133 0.09 -7.88 -19.77
C ALA A 133 -0.58 -6.59 -19.28
N LEU A 134 -0.31 -6.13 -18.06
CA LEU A 134 -0.98 -4.96 -17.49
C LEU A 134 -0.74 -3.67 -18.29
N ARG A 135 0.51 -3.41 -18.69
CA ARG A 135 0.87 -2.28 -19.57
C ARG A 135 0.13 -2.36 -20.90
N ARG A 136 0.13 -3.54 -21.51
CA ARG A 136 -0.49 -3.76 -22.83
C ARG A 136 -2.01 -3.68 -22.76
N LEU A 137 -2.63 -4.16 -21.69
CA LEU A 137 -4.06 -3.99 -21.42
C LEU A 137 -4.43 -2.50 -21.30
N LEU A 138 -3.60 -1.71 -20.62
CA LEU A 138 -3.81 -0.27 -20.53
C LEU A 138 -3.77 0.40 -21.92
N HIS A 139 -2.85 0.00 -22.79
CA HIS A 139 -2.81 0.47 -24.19
C HIS A 139 -4.02 0.01 -25.02
N LYS A 140 -4.67 -1.10 -24.66
CA LYS A 140 -5.96 -1.53 -25.24
C LYS A 140 -7.15 -0.77 -24.65
N GLY A 141 -6.92 0.18 -23.73
CA GLY A 141 -7.95 0.95 -23.06
C GLY A 141 -8.74 0.13 -22.04
N ILE A 142 -8.07 -0.82 -21.39
CA ILE A 142 -8.56 -1.61 -20.25
C ILE A 142 -7.76 -1.17 -19.02
N ILE A 143 -8.44 -0.69 -17.98
CA ILE A 143 -7.77 -0.15 -16.77
C ILE A 143 -7.68 -1.25 -15.72
N PRO A 144 -6.49 -1.76 -15.37
CA PRO A 144 -6.32 -2.67 -14.24
C PRO A 144 -6.72 -1.96 -12.94
N LEU A 145 -7.53 -2.60 -12.09
CA LEU A 145 -7.95 -2.01 -10.81
C LEU A 145 -7.41 -2.78 -9.61
N LEU A 146 -7.44 -4.11 -9.67
CA LEU A 146 -6.96 -4.97 -8.59
C LEU A 146 -6.60 -6.34 -9.14
N ILE A 147 -5.44 -6.85 -8.77
CA ILE A 147 -5.04 -8.23 -9.04
C ILE A 147 -4.72 -8.94 -7.73
N GLN A 148 -5.14 -10.19 -7.63
CA GLN A 148 -4.78 -11.06 -6.52
C GLN A 148 -4.27 -12.37 -7.10
N ASP A 149 -3.03 -12.72 -6.76
CA ASP A 149 -2.47 -14.01 -7.11
C ASP A 149 -3.15 -15.12 -6.31
N GLY A 150 -3.34 -16.26 -6.97
CA GLY A 150 -3.76 -17.49 -6.31
C GLY A 150 -2.58 -18.22 -5.69
N GLY A 151 -2.86 -19.27 -4.92
CA GLY A 151 -1.84 -20.10 -4.29
C GLY A 151 -1.93 -20.06 -2.78
N VAL A 152 -0.90 -20.65 -2.16
CA VAL A 152 -0.72 -20.63 -0.71
C VAL A 152 0.31 -19.55 -0.39
N ARG A 153 -0.05 -18.60 0.48
CA ARG A 153 0.84 -17.56 0.97
C ARG A 153 0.84 -17.58 2.49
N THR A 154 2.03 -17.55 3.08
CA THR A 154 2.22 -17.31 4.50
C THR A 154 2.67 -15.87 4.69
N GLU A 155 2.01 -15.14 5.60
CA GLU A 155 2.35 -13.76 5.94
C GLU A 155 2.33 -13.56 7.46
N GLN A 156 3.17 -12.65 7.94
CA GLN A 156 3.15 -12.21 9.32
C GLN A 156 2.23 -10.99 9.45
N LEU A 157 1.08 -11.16 10.10
CA LEU A 157 0.10 -10.09 10.34
C LEU A 157 0.50 -9.18 11.50
N LYS A 158 1.14 -9.74 12.52
CA LYS A 158 1.62 -9.02 13.70
C LYS A 158 3.06 -9.42 13.99
N SER A 159 3.91 -8.42 14.23
CA SER A 159 5.25 -8.63 14.76
C SER A 159 5.21 -8.82 16.27
N TRP A 160 6.29 -9.40 16.79
CA TRP A 160 6.56 -9.43 18.22
C TRP A 160 6.78 -8.00 18.73
N ALA A 161 6.09 -7.62 19.80
CA ALA A 161 6.22 -6.28 20.40
C ALA A 161 5.87 -6.29 21.88
N TRP A 162 6.39 -5.32 22.63
CA TRP A 162 5.90 -5.02 23.97
C TRP A 162 4.53 -4.32 23.88
N SER A 163 3.58 -4.75 24.70
CA SER A 163 2.23 -4.20 24.81
C SER A 163 2.08 -3.45 26.13
N ASN A 164 1.38 -2.33 26.09
CA ASN A 164 1.04 -1.55 27.29
C ASN A 164 -0.13 -2.16 28.09
N ALA A 165 -0.78 -3.19 27.54
CA ALA A 165 -1.90 -3.90 28.16
C ALA A 165 -1.57 -5.39 28.31
N PHE A 166 -2.05 -6.01 29.40
CA PHE A 166 -1.85 -7.43 29.66
C PHE A 166 -2.53 -8.32 28.58
N PRO A 167 -1.85 -9.34 28.02
CA PRO A 167 -0.46 -9.71 28.30
C PRO A 167 0.51 -8.69 27.69
N TYR A 168 1.46 -8.20 28.51
CA TYR A 168 2.41 -7.13 28.14
C TYR A 168 3.36 -7.50 26.98
N ILE A 169 3.22 -8.71 26.42
CA ILE A 169 3.94 -9.20 25.25
C ILE A 169 2.90 -9.52 24.18
N GLN A 170 3.00 -8.83 23.05
CA GLN A 170 2.29 -9.19 21.82
C GLN A 170 3.11 -10.26 21.11
N LEU A 171 2.58 -11.48 21.08
CA LEU A 171 3.16 -12.55 20.26
C LEU A 171 2.96 -12.22 18.77
N PRO A 172 3.89 -12.66 17.90
CA PRO A 172 3.68 -12.55 16.47
C PRO A 172 2.43 -13.34 16.06
N LEU A 173 1.79 -12.95 14.96
CA LEU A 173 0.67 -13.66 14.40
C LEU A 173 0.95 -13.94 12.93
N PHE A 174 1.08 -15.20 12.58
CA PHE A 174 1.26 -15.68 11.22
C PHE A 174 -0.07 -16.18 10.67
N ARG A 175 -0.30 -15.95 9.38
CA ARG A 175 -1.44 -16.44 8.62
C ARG A 175 -0.94 -17.18 7.39
N GLN A 176 -1.33 -18.44 7.23
CA GLN A 176 -1.20 -19.15 5.98
C GLN A 176 -2.57 -19.16 5.31
N ALA A 177 -2.68 -18.60 4.11
CA ALA A 177 -3.93 -18.51 3.37
C ALA A 177 -3.78 -19.11 1.96
N LYS A 178 -4.77 -19.93 1.58
CA LYS A 178 -5.01 -20.44 0.23
C LYS A 178 -5.99 -19.49 -0.45
N ASN A 179 -5.50 -18.73 -1.41
CA ASN A 179 -6.27 -17.71 -2.11
C ASN A 179 -6.61 -18.15 -3.52
N ARG A 180 -7.82 -17.79 -3.98
CA ARG A 180 -8.15 -17.86 -5.41
C ARG A 180 -7.54 -16.67 -6.11
N ALA A 181 -6.98 -16.93 -7.29
CA ALA A 181 -6.55 -15.86 -8.17
C ALA A 181 -7.79 -15.11 -8.69
N TYR A 182 -7.75 -13.79 -8.71
CA TYR A 182 -8.71 -12.99 -9.47
C TYR A 182 -8.10 -11.69 -9.98
N PHE A 183 -8.70 -11.16 -11.04
CA PHE A 183 -8.34 -9.89 -11.65
C PHE A 183 -9.59 -9.06 -11.87
N GLU A 184 -9.61 -7.85 -11.31
CA GLU A 184 -10.66 -6.84 -11.49
C GLU A 184 -10.12 -5.69 -12.35
N PHE A 185 -10.84 -5.34 -13.41
CA PHE A 185 -10.45 -4.27 -14.34
C PHE A 185 -11.68 -3.54 -14.91
N LEU A 186 -11.46 -2.35 -15.46
CA LEU A 186 -12.49 -1.49 -16.05
C LEU A 186 -12.35 -1.42 -17.56
N VAL A 187 -13.47 -1.51 -18.27
CA VAL A 187 -13.59 -1.30 -19.72
C VAL A 187 -14.49 -0.09 -19.98
N PRO A 188 -13.93 1.12 -20.22
CA PRO A 188 -14.71 2.29 -20.60
C PRO A 188 -15.24 2.17 -22.03
N TYR A 189 -16.41 2.75 -22.29
CA TYR A 189 -17.13 2.65 -23.58
C TYR A 189 -17.24 1.21 -24.10
N PRO A 190 -17.92 0.31 -23.37
CA PRO A 190 -17.99 -1.11 -23.73
C PRO A 190 -18.59 -1.34 -25.14
N HIS A 191 -19.46 -0.45 -25.60
CA HIS A 191 -20.11 -0.52 -26.91
C HIS A 191 -19.28 0.03 -28.08
N ARG A 192 -18.10 0.63 -27.84
CA ARG A 192 -17.28 1.22 -28.90
C ARG A 192 -16.22 0.25 -29.43
N GLY A 193 -16.07 0.21 -30.76
CA GLY A 193 -15.08 -0.62 -31.44
C GLY A 193 -15.26 -2.12 -31.11
N ASN A 194 -14.16 -2.82 -30.85
CA ASN A 194 -14.19 -4.26 -30.59
C ASN A 194 -14.34 -4.63 -29.09
N LYS A 195 -14.63 -3.66 -28.21
CA LYS A 195 -14.73 -3.90 -26.76
C LYS A 195 -15.88 -4.84 -26.40
N MET A 196 -17.01 -4.74 -27.09
CA MET A 196 -18.12 -5.65 -26.86
C MET A 196 -17.77 -7.09 -27.26
N LYS A 197 -17.07 -7.26 -28.39
CA LYS A 197 -16.57 -8.57 -28.83
C LYS A 197 -15.55 -9.15 -27.84
N PHE A 198 -14.68 -8.31 -27.28
CA PHE A 198 -13.78 -8.69 -26.20
C PHE A 198 -14.55 -9.21 -24.97
N LEU A 199 -15.56 -8.48 -24.50
CA LEU A 199 -16.39 -8.90 -23.36
C LEU A 199 -17.14 -10.21 -23.63
N GLN A 200 -17.70 -10.37 -24.83
CA GLN A 200 -18.37 -11.61 -25.25
C GLN A 200 -17.41 -12.81 -25.24
N ASN A 201 -16.23 -12.66 -25.86
CA ASN A 201 -15.22 -13.73 -25.88
C ASN A 201 -14.73 -14.08 -24.47
N LEU A 202 -14.60 -13.09 -23.59
CA LEU A 202 -14.22 -13.31 -22.21
C LEU A 202 -15.30 -14.10 -21.44
N VAL A 203 -16.58 -13.76 -21.61
CA VAL A 203 -17.70 -14.49 -20.98
C VAL A 203 -17.81 -15.92 -21.49
N SER A 204 -17.60 -16.14 -22.78
CA SER A 204 -17.64 -17.46 -23.42
C SER A 204 -16.40 -18.32 -23.16
N ASN A 205 -15.43 -17.85 -22.37
CA ASN A 205 -14.12 -18.48 -22.24
C ASN A 205 -14.16 -20.01 -22.04
N LYS A 206 -13.30 -20.71 -22.78
CA LYS A 206 -13.15 -22.17 -22.71
C LYS A 206 -12.25 -22.62 -21.55
N GLN A 207 -11.53 -21.70 -20.93
CA GLN A 207 -10.56 -22.01 -19.87
C GLN A 207 -11.21 -22.23 -18.50
N GLY A 208 -12.52 -21.97 -18.39
CA GLY A 208 -13.29 -22.28 -17.19
C GLY A 208 -13.21 -21.23 -16.09
N TYR A 209 -12.72 -20.02 -16.38
CA TYR A 209 -12.67 -18.92 -15.41
C TYR A 209 -14.07 -18.38 -15.13
N GLY A 210 -14.32 -18.06 -13.86
CA GLY A 210 -15.53 -17.37 -13.42
C GLY A 210 -15.49 -15.91 -13.86
N ILE A 211 -16.49 -15.47 -14.62
CA ILE A 211 -16.57 -14.09 -15.12
C ILE A 211 -17.79 -13.39 -14.55
N THR A 212 -17.57 -12.24 -13.94
CA THR A 212 -18.61 -11.31 -13.49
C THR A 212 -18.43 -9.98 -14.21
N LEU A 213 -19.50 -9.47 -14.80
CA LEU A 213 -19.57 -8.16 -15.43
C LEU A 213 -20.51 -7.27 -14.61
N ARG A 214 -20.14 -6.02 -14.43
CA ARG A 214 -21.01 -4.99 -13.86
C ARG A 214 -20.99 -3.78 -14.76
N PHE A 215 -22.07 -3.58 -15.50
CA PHE A 215 -22.27 -2.39 -16.30
C PHE A 215 -22.52 -1.24 -15.33
N SER A 216 -21.66 -0.24 -15.37
CA SER A 216 -21.81 1.01 -14.65
C SER A 216 -22.27 2.04 -15.67
N GLU A 217 -23.58 2.10 -15.86
CA GLU A 217 -24.21 3.27 -16.48
C GLU A 217 -24.15 4.43 -15.46
N PRO A 218 -23.98 5.68 -15.91
CA PRO A 218 -24.23 6.84 -15.04
C PRO A 218 -25.61 6.67 -14.35
N PRO A 219 -25.74 7.08 -13.09
CA PRO A 219 -26.56 6.48 -12.03
C PRO A 219 -28.04 6.15 -12.36
N PRO A 220 -28.66 5.15 -11.64
CA PRO A 220 -28.28 4.73 -10.28
C PRO A 220 -28.08 3.23 -9.99
N ALA A 221 -28.24 2.29 -10.94
CA ALA A 221 -28.07 0.86 -10.61
C ALA A 221 -27.38 0.11 -11.73
N GLY A 222 -26.07 -0.08 -11.58
CA GLY A 222 -25.31 -0.88 -12.53
C GLY A 222 -25.80 -2.33 -12.55
N LYS A 223 -26.18 -2.84 -13.73
CA LYS A 223 -26.65 -4.22 -13.91
C LYS A 223 -25.47 -5.18 -13.82
N ILE A 224 -25.65 -6.22 -13.02
CA ILE A 224 -24.66 -7.28 -12.84
C ILE A 224 -25.05 -8.45 -13.73
N PHE A 225 -24.09 -8.92 -14.53
CA PHE A 225 -24.19 -10.12 -15.33
C PHE A 225 -23.04 -11.05 -14.97
N TYR A 226 -23.21 -12.35 -15.18
CA TYR A 226 -22.14 -13.31 -15.00
C TYR A 226 -22.24 -14.38 -16.09
N SER A 227 -21.12 -15.04 -16.37
CA SER A 227 -21.11 -16.15 -17.32
C SER A 227 -21.97 -17.29 -16.78
N GLU A 228 -22.99 -17.70 -17.53
CA GLU A 228 -23.82 -18.86 -17.17
C GLU A 228 -23.04 -20.17 -17.33
N MET A 229 -22.15 -20.23 -18.34
CA MET A 229 -21.29 -21.40 -18.57
C MET A 229 -20.23 -21.54 -17.49
N ASN A 230 -19.71 -20.42 -16.99
CA ASN A 230 -18.70 -20.39 -15.95
C ASN A 230 -19.09 -19.38 -14.85
N PRO A 231 -20.06 -19.74 -14.00
CA PRO A 231 -20.51 -18.82 -12.96
C PRO A 231 -19.37 -18.59 -11.95
N PRO A 232 -19.25 -17.37 -11.41
CA PRO A 232 -18.33 -17.10 -10.31
C PRO A 232 -18.71 -17.95 -9.09
N CYS A 233 -17.72 -18.28 -8.26
CA CYS A 233 -17.93 -19.05 -7.04
C CYS A 233 -18.92 -18.34 -6.12
N ARG A 234 -20.06 -18.98 -5.86
CA ARG A 234 -21.15 -18.42 -5.05
C ARG A 234 -20.83 -18.55 -3.56
N GLU A 235 -21.29 -17.58 -2.76
CA GLU A 235 -21.19 -17.68 -1.30
C GLU A 235 -21.97 -18.90 -0.77
N SER A 236 -23.12 -19.19 -1.39
CA SER A 236 -24.02 -20.29 -0.99
C SER A 236 -23.50 -21.69 -1.33
N SER A 237 -22.46 -21.83 -2.18
CA SER A 237 -21.94 -23.14 -2.57
C SER A 237 -20.90 -23.72 -1.61
N GLY A 238 -20.69 -23.08 -0.45
CA GLY A 238 -19.60 -23.43 0.47
C GLY A 238 -18.20 -23.16 -0.11
N GLN A 239 -18.13 -22.46 -1.26
CA GLN A 239 -16.87 -22.07 -1.87
C GLN A 239 -16.37 -20.75 -1.26
N HIS A 240 -15.07 -20.69 -1.02
CA HIS A 240 -14.42 -19.58 -0.33
C HIS A 240 -13.33 -18.97 -1.21
N ALA A 241 -13.20 -17.65 -1.16
CA ALA A 241 -12.16 -16.90 -1.86
C ALA A 241 -10.80 -17.09 -1.18
N SER A 242 -10.81 -17.17 0.16
CA SER A 242 -9.62 -17.39 0.99
C SER A 242 -9.94 -18.28 2.18
N VAL A 243 -9.15 -19.34 2.37
CA VAL A 243 -9.21 -20.26 3.52
C VAL A 243 -7.80 -20.49 4.04
N GLY A 244 -7.65 -20.77 5.32
CA GLY A 244 -6.35 -21.13 5.87
C GLY A 244 -6.30 -21.02 7.38
N ALA A 245 -5.11 -20.95 7.98
CA ALA A 245 -4.95 -20.99 9.42
C ALA A 245 -4.17 -19.79 9.96
N GLU A 246 -4.39 -19.48 11.25
CA GLU A 246 -3.64 -18.47 11.98
C GLU A 246 -2.96 -19.08 13.22
N SER A 247 -1.71 -18.69 13.45
CA SER A 247 -0.92 -19.21 14.56
C SER A 247 0.10 -18.19 15.04
N ALA A 248 0.40 -18.20 16.33
CA ALA A 248 1.52 -17.44 16.88
C ALA A 248 2.88 -18.02 16.48
N PHE A 249 2.89 -19.28 16.03
CA PHE A 249 4.08 -19.99 15.56
C PHE A 249 3.85 -20.46 14.13
N GLU A 250 4.67 -20.00 13.20
CA GLU A 250 4.56 -20.34 11.78
C GLU A 250 4.61 -21.86 11.53
N ALA A 251 5.49 -22.57 12.23
CA ALA A 251 5.65 -24.03 12.13
C ALA A 251 4.38 -24.83 12.49
N LEU A 252 3.45 -24.23 13.24
CA LEU A 252 2.20 -24.89 13.63
C LEU A 252 1.07 -24.69 12.61
N LEU A 253 1.23 -23.80 11.61
CA LEU A 253 0.20 -23.50 10.63
C LEU A 253 -0.30 -24.75 9.87
N PRO A 254 0.56 -25.69 9.41
CA PRO A 254 0.11 -26.88 8.69
C PRO A 254 -0.76 -27.84 9.52
N PHE A 255 -0.68 -27.77 10.86
CA PHE A 255 -1.40 -28.65 11.77
C PHE A 255 -2.71 -28.05 12.28
N LYS A 256 -2.96 -26.77 12.00
CA LYS A 256 -4.19 -26.09 12.42
C LYS A 256 -5.29 -26.31 11.39
N LYS A 257 -6.53 -26.35 11.89
CA LYS A 257 -7.71 -26.43 11.03
C LYS A 257 -7.86 -25.14 10.23
N ASP A 258 -8.08 -25.28 8.92
CA ASP A 258 -8.41 -24.17 8.05
C ASP A 258 -9.73 -23.51 8.48
N GLN A 259 -9.72 -22.19 8.56
CA GLN A 259 -10.86 -21.31 8.76
C GLN A 259 -11.07 -20.44 7.52
N VAL A 260 -12.29 -19.92 7.37
CA VAL A 260 -12.66 -19.07 6.24
C VAL A 260 -12.25 -17.64 6.54
N PHE A 261 -11.25 -17.13 5.83
CA PHE A 261 -10.84 -15.73 5.93
C PHE A 261 -11.70 -14.82 5.06
N GLN A 262 -12.03 -15.29 3.86
CA GLN A 262 -12.83 -14.53 2.92
C GLN A 262 -13.80 -15.44 2.18
N LYS A 263 -15.09 -15.14 2.34
CA LYS A 263 -16.14 -15.80 1.57
C LYS A 263 -16.04 -15.40 0.10
N ALA A 264 -16.44 -16.30 -0.80
CA ALA A 264 -16.51 -15.98 -2.22
C ALA A 264 -17.54 -14.86 -2.43
N LYS A 265 -17.22 -13.88 -3.30
CA LYS A 265 -18.11 -12.74 -3.56
C LYS A 265 -19.36 -13.15 -4.36
N GLY A 266 -19.39 -14.34 -4.95
CA GLY A 266 -20.48 -14.75 -5.84
C GLY A 266 -20.56 -13.91 -7.11
N GLY A 267 -21.78 -13.76 -7.62
CA GLY A 267 -22.09 -12.86 -8.72
C GLY A 267 -21.87 -11.38 -8.41
N SER A 268 -21.42 -11.00 -7.20
CA SER A 268 -21.20 -9.59 -6.88
C SER A 268 -19.85 -9.09 -7.39
N ALA A 269 -19.89 -8.00 -8.15
CA ALA A 269 -18.72 -7.22 -8.52
C ALA A 269 -18.73 -5.89 -7.76
N ARG A 270 -17.56 -5.42 -7.35
CA ARG A 270 -17.40 -4.12 -6.69
C ARG A 270 -17.85 -2.99 -7.60
N GLN A 271 -18.31 -1.91 -6.99
CA GLN A 271 -18.55 -0.65 -7.69
C GLN A 271 -17.23 0.08 -7.93
N LEU A 272 -17.19 0.93 -8.97
CA LEU A 272 -15.98 1.67 -9.33
C LEU A 272 -15.53 2.63 -8.21
N ASP A 273 -16.47 3.27 -7.53
CA ASP A 273 -16.24 4.16 -6.39
C ASP A 273 -15.41 3.49 -5.27
N SER A 274 -15.59 2.18 -5.09
CA SER A 274 -14.90 1.42 -4.05
C SER A 274 -13.39 1.39 -4.26
N PHE A 275 -12.91 1.59 -5.49
CA PHE A 275 -11.49 1.67 -5.86
C PHE A 275 -10.90 3.08 -5.72
N ILE A 276 -11.73 4.11 -5.60
CA ILE A 276 -11.33 5.52 -5.56
C ILE A 276 -11.27 6.02 -4.09
N LYS A 277 -10.27 6.86 -3.79
CA LYS A 277 -10.12 7.50 -2.47
C LYS A 277 -11.39 8.28 -2.10
N GLY A 278 -11.88 8.06 -0.88
CA GLY A 278 -13.10 8.70 -0.38
C GLY A 278 -14.40 8.29 -1.12
N SER A 279 -14.37 7.26 -1.98
CA SER A 279 -15.51 6.88 -2.82
C SER A 279 -16.04 8.02 -3.71
N ASN A 280 -15.18 8.99 -4.06
CA ASN A 280 -15.58 10.16 -4.83
C ASN A 280 -15.12 10.03 -6.29
N LEU A 281 -16.00 9.59 -7.18
CA LEU A 281 -15.71 9.47 -8.62
C LEU A 281 -15.39 10.81 -9.29
N GLN A 282 -15.80 11.95 -8.72
CA GLN A 282 -15.44 13.29 -9.23
C GLN A 282 -13.93 13.57 -9.17
N ARG A 283 -13.15 12.74 -8.45
CA ARG A 283 -11.68 12.75 -8.53
C ARG A 283 -11.15 12.33 -9.90
N ILE A 284 -11.94 11.57 -10.67
CA ILE A 284 -11.62 11.18 -12.05
C ILE A 284 -12.90 11.38 -12.91
N PRO A 285 -13.23 12.63 -13.29
CA PRO A 285 -14.49 12.98 -13.97
C PRO A 285 -14.76 12.18 -15.25
N LEU A 286 -13.70 11.77 -15.96
CA LEU A 286 -13.84 10.90 -17.12
C LEU A 286 -14.48 9.55 -16.79
N LEU A 287 -14.13 8.95 -15.66
CA LEU A 287 -14.70 7.67 -15.23
C LEU A 287 -16.12 7.84 -14.68
N ASP A 288 -16.41 8.97 -14.05
CA ASP A 288 -17.73 9.31 -13.50
C ASP A 288 -18.78 9.51 -14.61
N SER A 289 -18.39 10.22 -15.67
CA SER A 289 -19.28 10.60 -16.78
C SER A 289 -19.35 9.57 -17.91
N THR A 290 -18.58 8.49 -17.83
CA THR A 290 -18.47 7.51 -18.92
C THR A 290 -19.05 6.17 -18.53
N GLU A 291 -19.92 5.67 -19.41
CA GLU A 291 -20.37 4.29 -19.36
C GLU A 291 -19.18 3.32 -19.37
N SER A 292 -19.14 2.42 -18.40
CA SER A 292 -18.03 1.50 -18.22
C SER A 292 -18.51 0.14 -17.73
N VAL A 293 -17.75 -0.91 -18.01
CA VAL A 293 -18.00 -2.25 -17.47
C VAL A 293 -16.86 -2.61 -16.54
N LEU A 294 -17.20 -2.89 -15.29
CA LEU A 294 -16.27 -3.50 -14.36
C LEU A 294 -16.32 -5.01 -14.53
N VAL A 295 -15.17 -5.62 -14.77
CA VAL A 295 -15.03 -7.04 -15.02
C VAL A 295 -14.22 -7.67 -13.90
N ARG A 296 -14.70 -8.79 -13.37
CA ARG A 296 -13.94 -9.67 -12.47
C ARG A 296 -13.76 -11.02 -13.16
N VAL A 297 -12.52 -11.44 -13.27
CA VAL A 297 -12.12 -12.78 -13.74
C VAL A 297 -11.54 -13.53 -12.56
N GLU A 298 -12.07 -14.70 -12.24
CA GLU A 298 -11.72 -15.46 -11.04
C GLU A 298 -11.41 -16.92 -11.37
N SER A 299 -10.36 -17.46 -10.74
CA SER A 299 -10.02 -18.88 -10.82
C SER A 299 -10.97 -19.76 -10.01
N LYS A 300 -11.34 -20.91 -10.59
CA LYS A 300 -12.12 -21.94 -9.91
C LYS A 300 -11.30 -22.79 -8.93
N HIS A 301 -9.98 -22.63 -8.90
CA HIS A 301 -9.07 -23.33 -7.99
C HIS A 301 -8.15 -22.35 -7.24
N TRP A 302 -7.48 -22.84 -6.20
CA TRP A 302 -6.53 -22.06 -5.39
C TRP A 302 -5.10 -22.10 -5.92
N SER A 303 -4.86 -22.53 -7.16
CA SER A 303 -3.49 -22.51 -7.71
C SER A 303 -3.11 -21.10 -8.16
N SER A 304 -1.80 -20.86 -8.24
CA SER A 304 -1.28 -19.67 -8.90
C SER A 304 -1.58 -19.75 -10.40
N VAL A 305 -2.15 -18.69 -10.96
CA VAL A 305 -2.44 -18.52 -12.38
C VAL A 305 -2.29 -17.06 -12.78
N ASP A 306 -1.72 -16.82 -13.96
CA ASP A 306 -1.53 -15.48 -14.52
C ASP A 306 -2.80 -15.03 -15.26
N ILE A 307 -3.83 -14.63 -14.51
CA ILE A 307 -5.14 -14.24 -15.07
C ILE A 307 -5.02 -13.00 -15.97
N ASP A 308 -4.11 -12.08 -15.66
CA ASP A 308 -3.80 -10.91 -16.47
C ASP A 308 -3.31 -11.28 -17.88
N GLU A 309 -2.45 -12.29 -18.01
CA GLU A 309 -1.99 -12.81 -19.30
C GLU A 309 -3.12 -13.45 -20.10
N PHE A 310 -4.02 -14.20 -19.44
CA PHE A 310 -5.24 -14.71 -20.09
C PHE A 310 -6.11 -13.58 -20.63
N VAL A 311 -6.41 -12.56 -19.81
CA VAL A 311 -7.23 -11.41 -20.23
C VAL A 311 -6.56 -10.67 -21.38
N TYR A 312 -5.23 -10.50 -21.33
CA TYR A 312 -4.46 -9.90 -22.41
C TYR A 312 -4.52 -10.72 -23.70
N ALA A 313 -4.43 -12.04 -23.64
CA ALA A 313 -4.56 -12.91 -24.82
C ALA A 313 -5.92 -12.71 -25.51
N VAL A 314 -7.01 -12.70 -24.75
CA VAL A 314 -8.37 -12.45 -25.29
C VAL A 314 -8.47 -11.04 -25.88
N ALA A 315 -7.89 -10.03 -25.21
CA ALA A 315 -7.87 -8.66 -25.71
C ALA A 315 -7.05 -8.55 -27.01
N LYS A 316 -5.91 -9.23 -27.11
CA LYS A 316 -5.04 -9.24 -28.30
C LYS A 316 -5.75 -9.82 -29.52
N GLU A 317 -6.53 -10.89 -29.34
CA GLU A 317 -7.28 -11.55 -30.41
C GLU A 317 -8.46 -10.71 -30.91
N THR A 318 -9.17 -10.04 -30.00
CA THR A 318 -10.42 -9.34 -30.32
C THR A 318 -10.23 -7.86 -30.64
N MET A 319 -9.25 -7.24 -29.99
CA MET A 319 -8.87 -5.85 -30.15
C MET A 319 -7.47 -5.82 -30.75
N PRO A 320 -7.31 -6.21 -32.05
CA PRO A 320 -6.02 -6.16 -32.70
C PRO A 320 -5.43 -4.77 -32.53
N GLU A 321 -4.10 -4.68 -32.53
CA GLU A 321 -3.38 -3.41 -32.66
C GLU A 321 -3.96 -2.73 -33.90
N ILE A 322 -4.95 -1.86 -33.72
CA ILE A 322 -5.44 -1.08 -34.84
C ILE A 322 -4.23 -0.20 -35.11
N SER A 323 -3.52 -0.48 -36.20
CA SER A 323 -2.37 0.30 -36.69
C SER A 323 -2.69 1.78 -36.92
N LYS A 324 -3.94 2.19 -36.65
CA LYS A 324 -4.49 3.55 -36.68
C LYS A 324 -4.97 4.07 -35.31
N LEU A 325 -4.84 3.31 -34.22
CA LEU A 325 -5.22 3.79 -32.87
C LEU A 325 -4.21 4.83 -32.39
N ARG A 326 -4.73 6.00 -32.00
CA ARG A 326 -3.98 7.15 -31.48
C ARG A 326 -3.24 6.89 -30.16
N TRP A 327 -3.34 5.69 -29.57
CA TRP A 327 -2.91 5.39 -28.20
C TRP A 327 -1.61 4.57 -28.15
N THR A 328 -0.59 5.05 -28.86
CA THR A 328 0.77 4.48 -28.69
C THR A 328 1.31 4.85 -27.31
N ALA A 329 2.23 4.04 -26.76
CA ALA A 329 2.87 4.34 -25.47
C ALA A 329 3.43 5.77 -25.44
N LYS A 330 4.09 6.18 -26.54
CA LYS A 330 4.61 7.54 -26.74
C LYS A 330 3.51 8.59 -26.70
N ALA A 331 2.42 8.43 -27.47
CA ALA A 331 1.37 9.43 -27.54
C ALA A 331 0.58 9.58 -26.21
N VAL A 332 0.40 8.46 -25.50
CA VAL A 332 -0.21 8.41 -24.17
C VAL A 332 0.68 9.11 -23.14
N TRP A 333 1.99 8.85 -23.18
CA TRP A 333 2.98 9.54 -22.34
C TRP A 333 3.01 11.05 -22.63
N GLU A 334 3.06 11.46 -23.90
CA GLU A 334 3.04 12.87 -24.30
C GLU A 334 1.77 13.59 -23.86
N ALA A 335 0.60 12.94 -23.95
CA ALA A 335 -0.66 13.50 -23.48
C ALA A 335 -0.64 13.72 -21.95
N ALA A 336 -0.15 12.75 -21.17
CA ALA A 336 -0.03 12.90 -19.73
C ALA A 336 1.02 13.96 -19.34
N SER A 337 2.16 14.01 -20.01
CA SER A 337 3.19 15.05 -19.80
C SER A 337 2.64 16.45 -20.08
N ARG A 338 1.84 16.62 -21.14
CA ARG A 338 1.17 17.91 -21.43
C ARG A 338 0.16 18.28 -20.35
N GLU A 339 -0.61 17.31 -19.86
CA GLU A 339 -1.58 17.52 -18.78
C GLU A 339 -0.88 17.93 -17.47
N LEU A 340 0.21 17.26 -17.09
CA LEU A 340 1.01 17.60 -15.91
C LEU A 340 1.59 19.02 -16.02
N LYS A 341 2.18 19.36 -17.17
CA LYS A 341 2.68 20.72 -17.45
C LYS A 341 1.58 21.77 -17.36
N ARG A 342 0.38 21.48 -17.87
CA ARG A 342 -0.79 22.37 -17.77
C ARG A 342 -1.18 22.63 -16.31
N CYS A 343 -1.01 21.65 -15.44
CA CYS A 343 -1.25 21.78 -14.00
C CYS A 343 -0.07 22.39 -13.22
N GLY A 344 1.02 22.79 -13.88
CA GLY A 344 2.21 23.34 -13.23
C GLY A 344 3.12 22.27 -12.61
N LEU A 345 2.91 20.99 -12.91
CA LEU A 345 3.72 19.89 -12.42
C LEU A 345 4.82 19.54 -13.45
N ILE A 346 6.06 19.54 -13.00
CA ILE A 346 7.22 19.16 -13.83
C ILE A 346 7.55 17.71 -13.54
N VAL A 347 7.35 16.85 -14.53
CA VAL A 347 7.93 15.49 -14.51
C VAL A 347 9.40 15.63 -14.87
N ARG A 348 10.29 15.20 -13.99
CA ARG A 348 11.70 15.02 -14.37
C ARG A 348 11.74 13.86 -15.34
N ASP A 349 12.31 14.09 -16.52
CA ASP A 349 12.53 13.01 -17.49
C ASP A 349 13.37 11.92 -16.79
N ALA A 350 12.85 10.69 -16.81
CA ALA A 350 13.44 9.52 -16.13
C ALA A 350 14.65 8.97 -16.89
#